data_AF-A0A315XIM6-F1
#
_entry.id   AF-A0A315XIM6-F1
#
_cell.length_a   1.000
_cell.length_b   1.000
_cell.length_c   1.000
_cell.angle_alpha   90.00
_cell.angle_beta   90.00
_cell.angle_gamma   90.00
#
_symmetry.space_group_name_H-M   'P 1'
#
loop_
_entity.id
_entity.type
_entity.pdbx_description
1 polymer ?
#
loop_
_entity_poly.entity_id
_entity_poly.type
_entity_poly.pdbx_seq_one_letter_code
_entity_poly.pdbx_strand_id
1 'polypeptide(L)'
;MKWILLIIKSINVSSRDRMFIWRNIKNTGAVSLSHSVYLLQDSEDNRATASNITRIVHERKGEVLQFFADTFNKEQEQKLNNLVAEEILAEIKEFSKECEEFIADVTRRISNKKFKIFELEELNEDLHKLDKWRIKLVQKHKLDSDNIEILSNKLRECKENLNQFEEKVLQKDGIIGQ
;
A
#
# COMPACT_ATOMS: atom_id res chain seq x y z
N MET A 1 -23.18 11.93 2.04
CA MET A 1 -22.65 11.13 0.90
C MET A 1 -23.03 9.67 1.13
N LYS A 2 -23.32 8.87 0.09
CA LYS A 2 -23.61 7.45 0.29
C LYS A 2 -22.33 6.61 0.42
N TRP A 3 -22.37 5.63 1.30
CA TRP A 3 -21.27 4.70 1.59
C TRP A 3 -21.74 3.26 1.43
N ILE A 4 -20.81 2.36 1.17
CA ILE A 4 -21.01 0.91 1.18
C ILE A 4 -20.38 0.39 2.47
N LEU A 5 -21.20 -0.17 3.35
CA LEU A 5 -20.78 -0.80 4.59
C LEU A 5 -20.72 -2.31 4.42
N LEU A 6 -19.59 -2.91 4.79
CA LEU A 6 -19.36 -4.35 4.78
C LEU A 6 -19.08 -4.83 6.20
N ILE A 7 -19.88 -5.79 6.67
CA ILE A 7 -19.66 -6.48 7.94
C ILE A 7 -19.32 -7.93 7.64
N ILE A 8 -18.12 -8.35 8.01
CA ILE A 8 -17.60 -9.69 7.73
C ILE A 8 -17.79 -10.58 8.94
N LYS A 9 -18.45 -11.72 8.74
CA LYS A 9 -18.61 -12.75 9.76
C LYS A 9 -17.75 -13.95 9.39
N SER A 10 -16.78 -14.25 10.24
CA SER A 10 -15.80 -15.31 9.99
C SER A 10 -15.58 -16.20 11.22
N ILE A 11 -16.63 -16.42 12.02
CA ILE A 11 -16.57 -17.17 13.28
C ILE A 11 -16.10 -18.62 13.03
N ASN A 12 -16.63 -19.26 11.98
CA ASN A 12 -16.31 -20.65 11.62
C ASN A 12 -15.18 -20.80 10.58
N VAL A 13 -14.51 -19.70 10.24
CA VAL A 13 -13.43 -19.67 9.24
C VAL A 13 -12.10 -19.97 9.94
N SER A 14 -11.19 -20.71 9.30
CA SER A 14 -9.88 -21.00 9.90
C SER A 14 -9.06 -19.72 10.10
N SER A 15 -8.10 -19.72 11.04
CA SER A 15 -7.21 -18.54 11.22
C SER A 15 -6.41 -18.19 9.96
N ARG A 16 -6.00 -19.21 9.20
CA ARG A 16 -5.32 -19.02 7.90
C ARG A 16 -6.22 -18.30 6.90
N ASP A 17 -7.47 -18.74 6.79
CA ASP A 17 -8.43 -18.17 5.84
C ASP A 17 -8.90 -16.78 6.26
N ARG A 18 -9.06 -16.51 7.57
CA ARG A 18 -9.30 -15.16 8.09
C ARG A 18 -8.17 -14.21 7.71
N MET A 19 -6.93 -14.66 7.84
CA MET A 19 -5.76 -13.87 7.44
C MET A 19 -5.74 -13.62 5.93
N PHE A 20 -6.11 -14.62 5.13
CA PHE A 20 -6.23 -14.48 3.67
C PHE A 20 -7.30 -13.44 3.30
N ILE A 21 -8.49 -13.51 3.90
CA ILE A 21 -9.57 -12.54 3.70
C ILE A 21 -9.08 -11.13 4.05
N TRP A 22 -8.51 -10.96 5.25
CA TRP A 22 -8.02 -9.67 5.74
C TRP A 22 -6.98 -9.05 4.80
N ARG A 23 -5.99 -9.84 4.35
CA ARG A 23 -4.97 -9.37 3.40
C ARG A 23 -5.56 -8.93 2.08
N ASN A 24 -6.58 -9.64 1.57
CA ASN A 24 -7.24 -9.25 0.33
C ASN A 24 -8.01 -7.94 0.48
N ILE A 25 -8.74 -7.75 1.59
CA ILE A 25 -9.49 -6.50 1.85
C ILE A 25 -8.54 -5.33 2.08
N LYS A 26 -7.47 -5.52 2.85
CA LYS A 26 -6.45 -4.48 3.09
C LYS A 26 -5.80 -3.96 1.80
N ASN A 27 -5.76 -4.79 0.76
CA ASN A 27 -5.26 -4.41 -0.57
C ASN A 27 -6.30 -3.70 -1.45
N THR A 28 -7.51 -3.47 -0.95
CA THR A 28 -8.56 -2.66 -1.60
C THR A 28 -8.67 -1.29 -0.96
N GLY A 29 -9.41 -0.35 -1.55
CA GLY A 29 -9.69 0.97 -0.96
C GLY A 29 -10.62 0.95 0.26
N ALA A 30 -10.92 -0.22 0.81
CA ALA A 30 -11.84 -0.36 1.94
C ALA A 30 -11.17 0.07 3.25
N VAL A 31 -11.75 1.05 3.92
CA VAL A 31 -11.27 1.58 5.20
C VAL A 31 -11.89 0.77 6.34
N SER A 32 -11.07 0.31 7.27
CA SER A 32 -11.52 -0.46 8.44
C SER A 32 -11.98 0.48 9.56
N LEU A 33 -13.25 0.44 9.95
CA LEU A 33 -13.75 1.19 11.11
C LEU A 33 -13.53 0.46 12.44
N SER A 34 -13.63 -0.86 12.41
CA SER A 34 -13.42 -1.74 13.55
C SER A 34 -13.13 -3.16 13.04
N HIS A 35 -12.90 -4.10 13.95
CA HIS A 35 -12.75 -5.50 13.58
C HIS A 35 -13.91 -5.96 12.69
N SER A 36 -13.58 -6.40 11.47
CA SER A 36 -14.52 -6.93 10.48
C SER A 36 -15.57 -5.94 9.94
N VAL A 37 -15.40 -4.64 10.16
CA VAL A 37 -16.31 -3.60 9.65
C VAL A 37 -15.53 -2.68 8.71
N TYR A 38 -15.94 -2.65 7.45
CA TYR A 38 -15.26 -1.92 6.39
C TYR A 38 -16.20 -0.96 5.68
N LEU A 39 -15.66 0.18 5.26
CA LEU A 39 -16.37 1.19 4.49
C LEU A 39 -15.68 1.44 3.15
N LEU A 40 -16.51 1.69 2.14
CA LEU A 40 -16.11 2.19 0.83
C LEU A 40 -17.01 3.37 0.47
N GLN A 41 -16.45 4.41 -0.13
CA GLN A 41 -17.28 5.47 -0.72
C GLN A 41 -18.08 4.90 -1.89
N ASP A 42 -19.36 5.24 -2.01
CA ASP A 42 -20.20 4.72 -3.08
C ASP A 42 -19.73 5.23 -4.45
N SER A 43 -19.21 4.33 -5.28
CA SER A 43 -18.82 4.54 -6.67
C SER A 43 -18.90 3.21 -7.43
N GLU A 44 -18.93 3.24 -8.76
CA GLU A 44 -19.01 2.02 -9.58
C GLU A 44 -17.84 1.06 -9.30
N ASP A 45 -16.61 1.57 -9.28
CA ASP A 45 -15.41 0.80 -8.94
C ASP A 45 -15.49 0.18 -7.53
N ASN A 46 -16.00 0.93 -6.56
CA ASN A 46 -16.11 0.46 -5.19
C ASN A 46 -17.25 -0.55 -5.00
N ARG A 47 -18.30 -0.48 -5.83
CA ARG A 47 -19.33 -1.53 -5.87
C ARG A 47 -18.77 -2.83 -6.42
N ALA A 48 -17.96 -2.77 -7.49
CA ALA A 48 -17.24 -3.93 -8.01
C ALA A 48 -16.26 -4.49 -6.97
N THR A 49 -15.53 -3.61 -6.27
CA THR A 49 -14.63 -3.97 -5.17
C THR A 49 -15.39 -4.69 -4.04
N ALA A 50 -16.54 -4.16 -3.60
CA ALA A 50 -17.38 -4.78 -2.58
C ALA A 50 -17.91 -6.16 -3.00
N SER A 51 -18.30 -6.32 -4.27
CA SER A 51 -18.69 -7.61 -4.85
C SER A 51 -17.54 -8.62 -4.81
N ASN A 52 -16.33 -8.19 -5.18
CA ASN A 52 -15.15 -9.04 -5.14
C ASN A 52 -14.77 -9.45 -3.69
N ILE A 53 -14.85 -8.53 -2.73
CA ILE A 53 -14.66 -8.85 -1.30
C ILE A 53 -15.67 -9.91 -0.85
N THR A 54 -16.93 -9.73 -1.21
CA THR A 54 -18.01 -10.68 -0.89
C THR A 54 -17.72 -12.08 -1.43
N ARG A 55 -17.28 -12.17 -2.69
CA ARG A 55 -16.84 -13.44 -3.31
C ARG A 55 -15.71 -14.10 -2.53
N ILE A 56 -14.63 -13.35 -2.25
CA ILE A 56 -13.46 -13.86 -1.51
C ILE A 56 -13.83 -14.40 -0.14
N VAL A 57 -14.73 -13.71 0.57
CA VAL A 57 -15.19 -14.14 1.90
C VAL A 57 -15.99 -15.45 1.80
N HIS A 58 -16.91 -15.55 0.83
CA HIS A 58 -17.72 -16.75 0.64
C HIS A 58 -16.90 -17.97 0.20
N GLU A 59 -15.89 -17.80 -0.65
CA GLU A 59 -14.95 -18.87 -1.04
C GLU A 59 -14.22 -19.49 0.17
N ARG A 60 -14.12 -18.72 1.26
CA ARG A 60 -13.51 -19.12 2.53
C ARG A 60 -14.55 -19.47 3.60
N LYS A 61 -15.81 -19.71 3.20
CA LYS A 61 -16.94 -20.06 4.09
C LYS A 61 -17.28 -19.00 5.14
N GLY A 62 -16.90 -17.74 4.89
CA GLY A 62 -17.38 -16.61 5.66
C GLY A 62 -18.69 -16.05 5.11
N GLU A 63 -19.27 -15.10 5.82
CA GLU A 63 -20.44 -14.34 5.39
C GLU A 63 -20.13 -12.85 5.36
N VAL A 64 -20.81 -12.12 4.48
CA VAL A 64 -20.75 -10.65 4.41
C VAL A 64 -22.17 -10.11 4.50
N LEU A 65 -22.38 -9.12 5.35
CA LEU A 65 -23.55 -8.27 5.30
C LEU A 65 -23.16 -6.96 4.64
N GLN A 66 -23.92 -6.56 3.61
CA GLN A 66 -23.66 -5.34 2.85
C GLN A 66 -24.84 -4.38 2.97
N PHE A 67 -24.55 -3.11 3.23
CA PHE A 67 -25.54 -2.06 3.35
C PHE A 67 -25.10 -0.81 2.59
N PHE A 68 -26.07 -0.04 2.11
CA PHE A 68 -25.83 1.37 1.89
C PHE A 68 -26.00 2.11 3.22
N ALA A 69 -25.05 2.99 3.52
CA ALA A 69 -25.07 3.83 4.70
C ALA A 69 -24.95 5.31 4.32
N ASP A 70 -25.48 6.18 5.16
CA ASP A 70 -25.29 7.63 5.07
C ASP A 70 -25.01 8.16 6.48
N THR A 71 -24.40 9.34 6.57
CA THR A 71 -24.13 9.99 7.85
C THR A 71 -25.36 10.76 8.33
N PHE A 72 -25.57 10.80 9.65
CA PHE A 72 -26.75 11.49 10.21
C PHE A 72 -26.75 12.99 9.98
N ASN A 73 -25.58 13.62 9.91
CA ASN A 73 -25.42 15.05 9.68
C ASN A 73 -24.00 15.36 9.16
N LYS A 74 -23.76 16.63 8.82
CA LYS A 74 -22.46 17.10 8.31
C LYS A 74 -21.30 16.93 9.30
N GLU A 75 -21.57 16.98 10.61
CA GLU A 75 -20.54 16.76 11.63
C GLU A 75 -20.04 15.31 11.59
N GLN A 76 -20.95 14.34 11.48
CA GLN A 76 -20.62 12.93 11.32
C GLN A 76 -19.94 12.64 9.98
N GLU A 77 -20.35 13.33 8.90
CA GLU A 77 -19.67 13.28 7.61
C GLU A 77 -18.22 13.75 7.71
N GLN A 78 -17.98 14.88 8.37
CA GLN A 78 -16.62 15.39 8.57
C GLN A 78 -15.77 14.45 9.42
N LYS A 79 -16.33 13.88 10.50
CA LYS A 79 -15.63 12.89 11.34
C LYS A 79 -15.23 11.66 10.53
N LEU A 80 -16.14 11.13 9.72
CA LEU A 80 -15.85 9.97 8.88
C LEU A 80 -14.79 10.27 7.83
N ASN A 81 -14.88 11.42 7.15
CA ASN A 81 -13.88 11.83 6.16
C ASN A 81 -12.49 12.01 6.81
N ASN A 82 -12.42 12.55 8.02
CA ASN A 82 -11.16 12.67 8.76
C ASN A 82 -10.56 11.29 9.08
N LEU A 83 -11.37 10.33 9.53
CA LEU A 83 -10.89 8.97 9.80
C LEU A 83 -10.33 8.30 8.54
N VAL A 84 -11.01 8.46 7.40
CA VAL A 84 -10.53 7.95 6.11
C VAL A 84 -9.21 8.63 5.72
N ALA A 85 -9.12 9.95 5.85
CA ALA A 85 -7.90 10.69 5.53
C ALA A 85 -6.73 10.28 6.44
N GLU A 86 -6.96 10.07 7.73
CA GLU A 86 -5.95 9.61 8.69
C GLU A 86 -5.38 8.23 8.32
N GLU A 87 -6.23 7.28 7.91
CA GLU A 87 -5.79 5.95 7.46
C GLU A 87 -4.92 6.05 6.19
N ILE A 88 -5.34 6.88 5.21
CA ILE A 88 -4.57 7.11 3.98
C ILE A 88 -3.21 7.73 4.31
N LEU A 89 -3.19 8.76 5.15
CA LEU A 89 -1.97 9.43 5.59
C LEU A 89 -1.04 8.48 6.34
N ALA A 90 -1.58 7.54 7.13
CA ALA A 90 -0.79 6.52 7.81
C ALA A 90 -0.08 5.59 6.80
N GLU A 91 -0.76 5.15 5.73
CA GLU A 91 -0.13 4.34 4.68
C GLU A 91 0.92 5.13 3.87
N ILE A 92 0.70 6.41 3.58
CA ILE A 92 1.68 7.29 2.93
C ILE A 92 2.92 7.47 3.80
N LYS A 93 2.74 7.65 5.12
CA LYS A 93 3.84 7.74 6.08
C LYS A 93 4.64 6.45 6.14
N GLU A 94 3.98 5.30 6.15
CA GLU A 94 4.66 4.00 6.15
C GLU A 94 5.45 3.80 4.85
N PHE A 95 4.88 4.15 3.69
CA PHE A 95 5.62 4.12 2.42
C PHE A 95 6.87 5.02 2.45
N SER A 96 6.74 6.23 3.00
CA SER A 96 7.86 7.17 3.13
C SER A 96 8.95 6.62 4.04
N LYS A 97 8.57 5.98 5.14
CA LYS A 97 9.50 5.33 6.07
C LYS A 97 10.25 4.18 5.41
N GLU A 98 9.57 3.34 4.63
CA GLU A 98 10.18 2.23 3.90
C GLU A 98 11.16 2.72 2.82
N CYS A 99 10.87 3.86 2.18
CA CYS A 99 11.83 4.53 1.29
C CYS A 99 13.08 5.01 2.05
N GLU A 100 12.91 5.56 3.26
CA GLU A 100 14.02 6.01 4.12
C GLU A 100 14.87 4.84 4.60
N GLU A 101 14.26 3.72 4.98
CA GLU A 101 14.95 2.48 5.35
C GLU A 101 15.75 1.90 4.16
N PHE A 102 15.17 1.91 2.95
CA PHE A 102 15.89 1.53 1.73
C PHE A 102 17.12 2.41 1.49
N ILE A 103 16.97 3.74 1.55
CA ILE A 103 18.07 4.69 1.37
C ILE A 103 19.17 4.47 2.42
N ALA A 104 18.79 4.23 3.67
CA ALA A 104 19.74 3.93 4.74
C ALA A 104 20.51 2.63 4.46
N ASP A 105 19.85 1.59 3.95
CA ASP A 105 20.52 0.34 3.58
C ASP A 105 21.51 0.55 2.42
N VAL A 106 21.11 1.26 1.36
CA VAL A 106 22.00 1.60 0.24
C VAL A 106 23.23 2.36 0.74
N THR A 107 23.03 3.39 1.58
CA THR A 107 24.11 4.21 2.16
C THR A 107 25.08 3.36 2.99
N ARG A 108 24.53 2.41 3.77
CA ARG A 108 25.32 1.45 4.55
C ARG A 108 26.15 0.54 3.64
N ARG A 109 25.56 0.00 2.57
CA ARG A 109 26.27 -0.85 1.60
C ARG A 109 27.39 -0.06 0.87
N ILE A 110 27.14 1.19 0.48
CA ILE A 110 28.16 2.10 -0.08
C ILE A 110 29.33 2.28 0.90
N SER A 111 29.03 2.59 2.16
CA SER A 111 30.04 2.84 3.19
C SER A 111 30.94 1.63 3.46
N ASN A 112 30.41 0.41 3.30
CA ASN A 112 31.17 -0.82 3.45
C ASN A 112 32.21 -1.05 2.33
N LYS A 113 32.11 -0.33 1.19
CA LYS A 113 33.02 -0.41 0.03
C LYS A 113 33.20 -1.82 -0.55
N LYS A 114 32.27 -2.74 -0.27
CA LYS A 114 32.25 -4.12 -0.75
C LYS A 114 31.21 -4.28 -1.84
N PHE A 115 31.38 -3.58 -2.95
CA PHE A 115 30.44 -3.60 -4.08
C PHE A 115 30.40 -4.99 -4.72
N LYS A 116 29.19 -5.54 -4.89
CA LYS A 116 28.93 -6.84 -5.50
C LYS A 116 27.69 -6.77 -6.37
N ILE A 117 27.73 -7.44 -7.52
CA ILE A 117 26.60 -7.47 -8.48
C ILE A 117 25.31 -8.00 -7.84
N PHE A 118 25.38 -9.08 -7.06
CA PHE A 118 24.18 -9.63 -6.41
C PHE A 118 23.49 -8.63 -5.47
N GLU A 119 24.27 -7.76 -4.80
CA GLU A 119 23.70 -6.74 -3.90
C GLU A 119 22.98 -5.65 -4.70
N LEU A 120 23.45 -5.35 -5.92
CA LEU A 120 22.77 -4.44 -6.84
C LEU A 120 21.47 -5.05 -7.38
N GLU A 121 21.48 -6.34 -7.70
CA GLU A 121 20.28 -7.08 -8.12
C GLU A 121 19.22 -7.08 -7.02
N GLU A 122 19.60 -7.38 -5.77
CA GLU A 122 18.72 -7.35 -4.59
C GLU A 122 18.09 -5.96 -4.39
N LEU A 123 18.90 -4.90 -4.43
CA LEU A 123 18.39 -3.53 -4.28
C LEU A 123 17.46 -3.11 -5.43
N ASN A 124 17.71 -3.58 -6.66
CA ASN A 124 16.80 -3.35 -7.80
C ASN A 124 15.45 -4.04 -7.59
N GLU A 125 15.44 -5.28 -7.09
CA GLU A 125 14.21 -5.98 -6.75
C GLU A 125 13.42 -5.25 -5.65
N ASP A 126 14.11 -4.75 -4.63
CA ASP A 126 13.49 -4.01 -3.53
C ASP A 126 12.92 -2.67 -3.99
N LEU A 127 13.65 -1.91 -4.82
CA LEU A 127 13.13 -0.68 -5.44
C LEU A 127 11.88 -0.96 -6.30
N HIS A 128 11.88 -2.07 -7.04
CA HIS A 128 10.72 -2.47 -7.84
C HIS A 128 9.52 -2.89 -6.98
N LYS A 129 9.73 -3.46 -5.79
CA LYS A 129 8.65 -3.71 -4.81
C LYS A 129 8.08 -2.39 -4.28
N LEU A 130 8.93 -1.40 -3.98
CA LEU A 130 8.50 -0.06 -3.58
C LEU A 130 7.66 0.61 -4.68
N ASP A 131 8.10 0.61 -5.94
CA ASP A 131 7.32 1.22 -7.02
C ASP A 131 5.97 0.51 -7.25
N LYS A 132 5.93 -0.82 -7.18
CA LYS A 132 4.67 -1.58 -7.23
C LYS A 132 3.74 -1.21 -6.09
N TRP A 133 4.25 -1.00 -4.89
CA TRP A 133 3.45 -0.57 -3.76
C TRP A 133 2.93 0.86 -3.96
N ARG A 134 3.77 1.79 -4.43
CA ARG A 134 3.37 3.16 -4.79
C ARG A 134 2.17 3.17 -5.75
N ILE A 135 2.28 2.44 -6.86
CA ILE A 135 1.20 2.35 -7.87
C ILE A 135 -0.09 1.83 -7.25
N LYS A 136 0.01 0.76 -6.43
CA LYS A 136 -1.16 0.21 -5.73
C LYS A 136 -1.77 1.21 -4.77
N LEU A 137 -0.97 1.98 -4.03
CA LEU A 137 -1.46 2.97 -3.07
C LEU A 137 -2.25 4.09 -3.77
N VAL A 138 -1.74 4.58 -4.91
CA VAL A 138 -2.43 5.57 -5.75
C VAL A 138 -3.76 5.03 -6.26
N GLN A 139 -3.79 3.82 -6.80
CA GLN A 139 -5.01 3.20 -7.32
C GLN A 139 -6.03 2.90 -6.22
N LYS A 140 -5.55 2.36 -5.09
CA LYS A 140 -6.34 1.97 -3.93
C LYS A 140 -7.14 3.14 -3.36
N HIS A 141 -6.50 4.29 -3.21
CA HIS A 141 -7.06 5.46 -2.52
C HIS A 141 -7.50 6.59 -3.45
N LYS A 142 -7.27 6.45 -4.77
CA LYS A 142 -7.52 7.50 -5.77
C LYS A 142 -6.90 8.84 -5.34
N LEU A 143 -5.63 8.78 -4.97
CA LEU A 143 -4.88 9.91 -4.42
C LEU A 143 -4.89 11.11 -5.37
N ASP A 144 -4.89 12.31 -4.79
CA ASP A 144 -4.72 13.57 -5.52
C ASP A 144 -3.28 13.77 -6.03
N SER A 145 -3.08 14.83 -6.82
CA SER A 145 -1.78 15.19 -7.39
C SER A 145 -0.70 15.35 -6.34
N ASP A 146 -1.04 15.97 -5.21
CA ASP A 146 -0.09 16.36 -4.17
C ASP A 146 0.44 15.12 -3.45
N ASN A 147 -0.44 14.19 -3.08
CA ASN A 147 -0.06 12.91 -2.51
C ASN A 147 0.70 12.03 -3.52
N ILE A 148 0.31 12.03 -4.80
CA ILE A 148 1.04 11.32 -5.85
C ILE A 148 2.47 11.87 -5.97
N GLU A 149 2.64 13.19 -5.92
CA GLU A 149 3.93 13.86 -6.00
C GLU A 149 4.82 13.51 -4.80
N ILE A 150 4.27 13.50 -3.57
CA ILE A 150 4.99 13.07 -2.36
C ILE A 150 5.57 11.66 -2.54
N LEU A 151 4.74 10.70 -2.93
CA LEU A 151 5.18 9.31 -3.10
C LEU A 151 6.20 9.17 -4.23
N SER A 152 6.02 9.93 -5.32
CA SER A 152 6.90 9.89 -6.48
C SER A 152 8.27 10.51 -6.18
N ASN A 153 8.31 11.58 -5.38
CA ASN A 153 9.55 12.20 -4.92
C ASN A 153 10.33 11.25 -4.01
N LYS A 154 9.68 10.57 -3.06
CA LYS A 154 10.34 9.57 -2.21
C LYS A 154 10.93 8.41 -3.02
N LEU A 155 10.19 7.89 -3.99
CA LEU A 155 10.71 6.83 -4.87
C LEU A 155 11.89 7.32 -5.74
N ARG A 156 11.85 8.59 -6.19
CA ARG A 156 12.94 9.20 -6.94
C ARG A 156 14.21 9.31 -6.09
N GLU A 157 14.12 9.70 -4.83
CA GLU A 157 15.25 9.71 -3.89
C GLU A 157 15.87 8.31 -3.71
N CYS A 158 15.05 7.26 -3.61
CA CYS A 158 15.52 5.88 -3.58
C CYS A 158 16.29 5.51 -4.85
N LYS A 159 15.74 5.86 -6.03
CA LYS A 159 16.37 5.59 -7.33
C LYS A 159 17.71 6.31 -7.48
N GLU A 160 17.77 7.58 -7.09
CA GLU A 160 19.01 8.37 -7.12
C GLU A 160 20.10 7.75 -6.22
N ASN A 161 19.74 7.24 -5.04
CA ASN A 161 20.68 6.52 -4.17
C ASN A 161 21.14 5.18 -4.78
N LEU A 162 20.22 4.42 -5.39
CA LEU A 162 20.57 3.15 -6.04
C LEU A 162 21.54 3.38 -7.22
N ASN A 163 21.31 4.41 -8.03
CA ASN A 163 22.22 4.77 -9.13
C ASN A 163 23.64 5.04 -8.63
N GLN A 164 23.80 5.69 -7.47
CA GLN A 164 25.13 5.90 -6.87
C GLN A 164 25.80 4.57 -6.50
N PHE A 165 25.04 3.60 -6.00
CA PHE A 165 25.58 2.26 -5.72
C PHE A 165 25.97 1.52 -7.00
N GLU A 166 25.12 1.60 -8.04
CA GLU A 166 25.37 1.01 -9.36
C GLU A 166 26.67 1.55 -9.98
N GLU A 167 26.89 2.87 -9.96
CA GLU A 167 28.14 3.48 -10.44
C GLU A 167 29.38 2.91 -9.74
N LYS A 168 29.30 2.64 -8.43
CA LYS A 168 30.41 2.05 -7.66
C LYS A 168 30.66 0.59 -8.00
N VAL A 169 29.61 -0.18 -8.28
CA VAL A 169 29.74 -1.57 -8.76
C VAL A 169 30.42 -1.58 -10.13
N LEU A 170 29.96 -0.75 -11.08
CA LEU A 170 30.51 -0.66 -12.43
C LEU A 170 31.98 -0.21 -12.45
N GLN A 171 32.36 0.76 -11.60
CA GLN A 171 33.75 1.19 -11.45
C GLN A 171 34.66 0.08 -10.93
N LYS A 172 34.17 -0.79 -10.04
CA LYS A 172 34.95 -1.90 -9.48
C LYS A 172 35.13 -3.04 -10.49
N ASP A 173 34.10 -3.36 -11.26
CA ASP A 173 34.12 -4.47 -12.23
C ASP A 173 34.79 -4.09 -13.56
N GLY A 174 35.33 -2.87 -13.68
CA GLY A 174 36.14 -2.44 -14.82
C GLY A 174 35.35 -2.17 -16.10
N ILE A 175 34.03 -2.01 -16.01
CA ILE A 175 33.15 -1.74 -17.17
C ILE A 175 33.27 -0.28 -17.63
N ILE A 176 33.79 0.61 -16.78
CA ILE A 176 34.16 1.98 -17.15
C ILE A 176 35.68 2.07 -17.19
N GLY A 177 36.27 1.71 -18.33
CA GLY A 177 37.72 1.62 -18.47
C GLY A 177 38.24 1.26 -19.87
N GLN A 178 37.79 1.97 -20.90
CA GLN A 178 38.63 2.51 -21.99
C GLN A 178 37.89 3.63 -22.73
#